data_AF-A0A7V8VNU0-F1
#
_entry.id   AF-A0A7V8VNU0-F1
#
_cell.length_a   1.000
_cell.length_b   1.000
_cell.length_c   1.000
_cell.angle_alpha   90.00
_cell.angle_beta   90.00
_cell.angle_gamma   90.00
#
_symmetry.space_group_name_H-M   'P 1'
#
loop_
_entity.id
_entity.type
_entity.pdbx_description
1 polymer ?
#
loop_
_entity_poly.entity_id
_entity_poly.type
_entity_poly.pdbx_seq_one_letter_code
_entity_poly.pdbx_strand_id
1 'polypeptide(L)'
;IFQVSRRAANFALSRPAREVLFTVLRREDKYKAKSFIDTFVYRAGDQIGAWSYPLLTWIGLGLTGISFVAAPLAAGWCVLSLWLGRKQNALAHRRERSG
;
A
#
# COMPACT_ATOMS: atom_id res chain seq x y z
N ILE A 1 6.24 -3.26 18.74
CA ILE A 1 5.14 -4.19 18.40
C ILE A 1 4.50 -3.82 17.05
N PHE A 2 3.97 -2.60 16.87
CA PHE A 2 3.38 -2.15 15.60
C PHE A 2 4.27 -2.34 14.35
N GLN A 3 5.54 -1.92 14.39
CA GLN A 3 6.47 -2.10 13.26
C GLN A 3 6.73 -3.58 12.92
N VAL A 4 6.72 -4.44 13.93
CA VAL A 4 6.89 -5.90 13.76
C VAL A 4 5.65 -6.50 13.11
N SER A 5 4.44 -6.10 13.54
CA SER A 5 3.17 -6.49 12.92
C SER A 5 3.08 -6.00 11.47
N ARG A 6 3.48 -4.75 11.18
CA ARG A 6 3.54 -4.20 9.81
C ARG A 6 4.49 -4.98 8.92
N ARG A 7 5.66 -5.38 9.43
CA ARG A 7 6.59 -6.25 8.71
C ARG A 7 5.98 -7.62 8.50
N ALA A 8 5.47 -8.27 9.55
CA ALA A 8 4.83 -9.58 9.45
C ALA A 8 3.70 -9.57 8.40
N ALA A 9 2.83 -8.55 8.40
CA ALA A 9 1.79 -8.38 7.39
C ALA A 9 2.37 -8.20 5.97
N ASN A 10 3.43 -7.39 5.81
CA ASN A 10 4.11 -7.26 4.51
C ASN A 10 4.68 -8.61 4.01
N PHE A 11 5.32 -9.38 4.90
CA PHE A 11 5.91 -10.65 4.52
C PHE A 11 4.87 -11.75 4.29
N ALA A 12 3.84 -11.82 5.13
CA ALA A 12 2.81 -12.87 5.09
C ALA A 12 1.74 -12.62 4.04
N LEU A 13 1.41 -11.35 3.72
CA LEU A 13 0.32 -11.01 2.80
C LEU A 13 0.84 -10.39 1.50
N SER A 14 1.76 -9.42 1.57
CA SER A 14 2.19 -8.69 0.37
C SER A 14 3.10 -9.50 -0.55
N ARG A 15 3.82 -10.49 -0.03
CA ARG A 15 4.63 -11.41 -0.86
C ARG A 15 3.77 -12.39 -1.68
N PRO A 16 2.86 -13.19 -1.10
CA PRO A 16 2.02 -14.10 -1.87
C PRO A 16 1.07 -13.35 -2.81
N ALA A 17 0.51 -12.20 -2.40
CA ALA A 17 -0.32 -11.38 -3.27
C ALA A 17 0.44 -10.90 -4.52
N ARG A 18 1.73 -10.55 -4.39
CA ARG A 18 2.60 -10.24 -5.53
C ARG A 18 2.83 -11.45 -6.43
N GLU A 19 3.10 -12.61 -5.86
CA GLU A 19 3.33 -13.83 -6.65
C GLU A 19 2.12 -14.17 -7.52
N VAL A 20 0.91 -14.05 -6.97
CA VAL A 20 -0.35 -14.27 -7.72
C VAL A 20 -0.63 -13.17 -8.75
N LEU A 21 -0.34 -11.90 -8.46
CA LEU A 21 -0.45 -10.80 -9.46
C LEU A 21 0.53 -10.95 -10.63
N PHE A 22 1.72 -11.48 -10.35
CA PHE A 22 2.81 -11.52 -11.31
C PHE A 22 2.82 -12.75 -12.22
N THR A 23 1.95 -13.74 -12.01
CA THR A 23 1.68 -14.78 -13.02
C THR A 23 1.00 -14.19 -14.25
N VAL A 24 0.36 -13.02 -14.09
CA VAL A 24 -0.46 -12.39 -15.14
C VAL A 24 0.31 -11.37 -15.99
N LEU A 25 1.35 -10.76 -15.43
CA LEU A 25 2.10 -9.66 -16.06
C LEU A 25 3.30 -10.15 -16.89
N ARG A 26 3.52 -9.53 -18.06
CA ARG A 26 4.76 -9.70 -18.85
C ARG A 26 5.96 -9.20 -18.02
N ARG A 27 7.13 -9.82 -18.18
CA ARG A 27 8.34 -9.57 -17.36
C ARG A 27 8.67 -8.08 -17.23
N GLU A 28 8.59 -7.33 -18.32
CA GLU A 28 8.92 -5.89 -18.36
C GLU A 28 8.07 -5.05 -17.41
N ASP A 29 6.74 -5.25 -17.39
CA ASP A 29 5.83 -4.50 -16.54
C ASP A 29 6.00 -4.85 -15.06
N LYS A 30 6.31 -6.12 -14.77
CA LYS A 30 6.67 -6.58 -13.42
C LYS A 30 7.91 -5.87 -12.90
N TYR A 31 8.96 -5.71 -13.72
CA TYR A 31 10.19 -5.03 -13.30
C TYR A 31 9.98 -3.53 -13.11
N LYS A 32 9.23 -2.86 -13.99
CA LYS A 32 8.90 -1.43 -13.84
C LYS A 32 8.08 -1.18 -12.57
N ALA A 33 7.02 -1.95 -12.35
CA ALA A 33 6.17 -1.81 -11.17
C ALA A 33 6.95 -2.08 -9.88
N LYS A 34 7.79 -3.14 -9.87
CA LYS A 34 8.60 -3.49 -8.70
C LYS A 34 9.60 -2.38 -8.36
N SER A 35 10.35 -1.89 -9.35
CA SER A 35 11.32 -0.81 -9.15
C SER A 35 10.66 0.49 -8.68
N PHE A 36 9.52 0.86 -9.28
CA PHE A 36 8.77 2.04 -8.87
C PHE A 36 8.27 1.94 -7.42
N ILE A 37 7.71 0.79 -7.03
CA ILE A 37 7.24 0.60 -5.64
C ILE A 37 8.41 0.62 -4.65
N ASP A 38 9.50 -0.08 -4.96
CA ASP A 38 10.65 -0.23 -4.06
C ASP A 38 11.37 1.09 -3.82
N THR A 39 11.48 1.93 -4.85
CA THR A 39 12.23 3.19 -4.76
C THR A 39 11.33 4.40 -4.54
N PHE A 40 10.30 4.60 -5.35
CA PHE A 40 9.48 5.81 -5.28
C PHE A 40 8.47 5.73 -4.15
N VAL A 41 7.66 4.67 -4.11
CA VAL A 41 6.56 4.56 -3.14
C VAL A 41 7.12 4.39 -1.73
N TYR A 42 8.08 3.49 -1.54
CA TYR A 42 8.67 3.27 -0.22
C TYR A 42 9.49 4.46 0.27
N ARG A 43 10.33 5.10 -0.56
CA ARG A 43 11.13 6.27 -0.11
C ARG A 43 10.29 7.53 0.07
N ALA A 44 9.38 7.84 -0.87
CA ALA A 44 8.51 8.99 -0.72
C ALA A 44 7.56 8.81 0.47
N GLY A 45 7.06 7.58 0.68
CA GLY A 45 6.24 7.23 1.84
C GLY A 45 6.98 7.43 3.17
N ASP A 46 8.23 6.95 3.30
CA ASP A 46 9.02 7.16 4.51
C ASP A 46 9.33 8.64 4.75
N GLN A 47 9.67 9.40 3.70
CA GLN A 47 9.97 10.83 3.82
C GLN A 47 8.74 11.64 4.24
N ILE A 48 7.60 11.41 3.57
CA ILE A 48 6.32 12.07 3.90
C ILE A 48 5.86 11.64 5.31
N GLY A 49 6.02 10.37 5.67
CA GLY A 49 5.70 9.83 6.99
C GLY A 49 6.56 10.45 8.10
N ALA A 50 7.86 10.60 7.86
CA ALA A 50 8.79 11.22 8.80
C ALA A 50 8.50 12.71 9.03
N TRP A 51 8.01 13.41 8.00
CA TRP A 51 7.70 14.84 8.08
C TRP A 51 6.28 15.17 8.52
N SER A 52 5.33 14.24 8.37
CA SER A 52 3.92 14.51 8.68
C SER A 52 3.70 14.80 10.16
N TYR A 53 4.35 14.07 11.07
CA TYR A 53 4.23 14.32 12.50
C TYR A 53 4.78 15.70 12.92
N PRO A 54 6.06 16.06 12.63
CA PRO A 54 6.59 17.37 12.99
C PRO A 54 5.87 18.53 12.29
N LEU A 55 5.44 18.37 11.03
CA LEU A 55 4.67 19.38 10.30
C LEU A 55 3.30 19.64 10.95
N LEU A 56 2.57 18.58 11.30
CA LEU A 56 1.26 18.70 11.95
C LEU A 56 1.38 19.30 13.36
N THR A 57 2.43 18.97 14.11
CA THR A 57 2.71 19.62 15.39
C THR A 57 3.10 21.09 15.24
N TRP A 58 3.80 21.45 14.16
CA TRP A 58 4.23 22.83 13.89
C TRP A 58 3.04 23.76 13.58
N ILE A 59 2.01 23.26 12.90
CA ILE A 59 0.75 24.00 12.66
C ILE A 59 -0.18 24.03 13.87
N GLY A 60 0.27 23.57 15.05
CA GLY A 60 -0.46 23.66 16.31
C GLY A 60 -1.44 22.52 16.60
N LEU A 61 -1.42 21.42 15.83
CA LEU A 61 -2.26 20.26 16.12
C LEU A 61 -1.61 19.41 17.23
N GLY A 62 -2.30 19.30 18.37
CA GLY A 62 -1.98 18.29 19.38
C GLY A 62 -2.26 16.87 18.87
N LEU A 63 -1.88 15.85 19.66
CA LEU A 63 -2.05 14.42 19.31
C LEU A 63 -3.46 14.10 18.79
N THR A 64 -4.50 14.66 19.43
CA THR A 64 -5.90 14.44 19.05
C THR A 64 -6.21 14.97 17.65
N GLY A 65 -5.69 16.15 17.28
CA GLY A 65 -5.87 16.72 15.95
C GLY A 65 -5.19 15.88 14.86
N ILE A 66 -4.00 15.35 15.16
CA ILE A 66 -3.27 14.43 14.29
C ILE A 66 -4.07 13.14 14.08
N SER A 67 -4.66 12.58 15.14
CA SER A 67 -5.50 11.38 15.05
C SER A 67 -6.75 11.58 14.18
N PHE A 68 -7.40 12.75 14.28
CA PHE A 68 -8.57 13.08 13.44
C PHE A 68 -8.24 13.21 11.95
N VAL A 69 -7.00 13.54 11.59
CA VAL A 69 -6.53 13.55 10.19
C VAL A 69 -6.07 12.17 9.75
N ALA A 70 -5.33 11.45 10.61
CA ALA A 70 -4.78 10.15 10.30
C ALA A 70 -5.87 9.07 10.15
N ALA A 71 -6.93 9.11 10.95
CA ALA A 71 -8.02 8.12 10.92
C ALA A 71 -8.78 8.07 9.57
N PRO A 72 -9.30 9.18 9.01
CA PRO A 72 -9.96 9.16 7.70
C PRO A 72 -8.99 8.82 6.57
N LEU A 73 -7.72 9.24 6.69
CA LEU A 73 -6.69 8.90 5.71
C LEU A 73 -6.43 7.38 5.70
N ALA A 74 -6.35 6.76 6.88
CA ALA A 74 -6.23 5.29 7.02
C ALA A 74 -7.48 4.56 6.50
N ALA A 75 -8.68 5.09 6.77
CA ALA A 75 -9.93 4.54 6.25
C ALA A 75 -9.96 4.59 4.70
N GLY A 76 -9.60 5.72 4.10
CA GLY A 76 -9.48 5.87 2.65
C GLY A 76 -8.47 4.88 2.06
N TRP A 77 -7.33 4.68 2.73
CA TRP A 77 -6.34 3.70 2.32
C TRP A 77 -6.87 2.25 2.38
N CYS A 78 -7.64 1.93 3.42
CA CYS A 78 -8.30 0.63 3.57
C CYS A 78 -9.29 0.37 2.43
N VAL A 79 -10.15 1.35 2.14
CA VAL A 79 -11.12 1.28 1.03
C VAL A 79 -10.41 1.07 -0.31
N LEU A 80 -9.36 1.85 -0.58
CA LEU A 80 -8.57 1.70 -1.81
C LEU A 80 -7.96 0.30 -1.94
N SER A 81 -7.40 -0.21 -0.83
CA SER A 81 -6.81 -1.56 -0.80
C SER A 81 -7.85 -2.64 -1.09
N LEU A 82 -9.04 -2.55 -0.50
CA LEU A 82 -10.14 -3.48 -0.76
C LEU A 82 -10.64 -3.40 -2.19
N TRP A 83 -10.79 -2.18 -2.74
CA TRP A 83 -11.22 -1.98 -4.12
C TRP A 83 -10.20 -2.57 -5.12
N LEU A 84 -8.91 -2.33 -4.89
CA LEU A 84 -7.85 -2.85 -5.74
C LEU A 84 -7.81 -4.38 -5.69
N GLY A 85 -7.96 -4.98 -4.51
CA GLY A 85 -8.07 -6.43 -4.33
C GLY A 85 -9.29 -7.02 -5.06
N ARG A 86 -10.45 -6.37 -5.00
CA ARG A 86 -11.66 -6.80 -5.73
C ARG A 86 -11.49 -6.69 -7.24
N LYS A 87 -10.87 -5.61 -7.73
CA LYS A 87 -10.59 -5.40 -9.16
C LYS A 87 -9.63 -6.45 -9.71
N GLN A 88 -8.61 -6.81 -8.92
CA GLN A 88 -7.69 -7.87 -9.25
C GLN A 88 -8.39 -9.25 -9.32
N ASN A 89 -9.28 -9.55 -8.37
CA ASN A 89 -10.07 -10.79 -8.40
C ASN A 89 -10.99 -10.87 -9.64
N ALA A 90 -11.61 -9.75 -10.02
CA ALA A 90 -12.43 -9.66 -11.22
C ALA A 90 -11.61 -9.85 -12.52
N LEU A 91 -10.38 -9.34 -12.56
CA LEU A 91 -9.46 -9.53 -13.69
C LEU A 91 -8.93 -10.97 -13.76
N ALA A 92 -8.67 -11.61 -12.61
CA ALA A 92 -8.25 -13.01 -12.54
C ALA A 92 -9.33 -13.94 -13.14
N HIS A 93 -10.60 -13.77 -12.74
CA HIS A 93 -11.72 -14.58 -13.25
C HIS A 93 -12.06 -14.36 -14.74
N ARG A 94 -11.70 -13.22 -15.34
CA ARG A 94 -11.84 -13.03 -16.80
C ARG A 94 -10.80 -13.81 -17.58
N ARG A 95 -9.63 -14.07 -17.00
CA ARG A 95 -8.55 -14.79 -17.66
C ARG A 95 -8.79 -16.30 -17.71
N GLU A 96 -9.39 -16.86 -16.67
CA GLU A 96 -9.80 -18.28 -16.61
C GLU A 96 -10.91 -18.64 -17.60
N ARG A 97 -11.74 -17.68 -18.02
CA ARG A 97 -12.82 -17.91 -19.01
C ARG A 97 -12.38 -17.76 -20.47
N SER A 98 -11.14 -17.33 -20.72
CA SER A 98 -10.64 -17.01 -22.07
C SER A 98 -9.55 -17.99 -22.55
N GLY A 99 -9.25 -19.04 -21.78
CA GLY A 99 -8.37 -20.15 -22.15
C GLY A 99 -9.16 -21.46 -22.11
#